data_AF-A0A183IIH3-F1
#
_entry.id   AF-A0A183IIH3-F1
#
_cell.length_a   1.000
_cell.length_b   1.000
_cell.length_c   1.000
_cell.angle_alpha   90.00
_cell.angle_beta   90.00
_cell.angle_gamma   90.00
#
_symmetry.space_group_name_H-M   'P 1'
#
loop_
_entity.id
_entity.type
_entity.pdbx_description
1 polymer ?
#
loop_
_entity_poly.entity_id
_entity_poly.type
_entity_poly.pdbx_seq_one_letter_code
_entity_poly.pdbx_strand_id
1 'polypeptide(L)'
;MKHMEGPLSKWTNVIEGWQYRWFVLDEEAGILSYYTSKEKMLKGQRRGCVRLKGAIVGIDDEDDSTFTITVDQKMFHFQARDYEERDRWIRALETTIQQHSDFYRLKYKTTHAALPNSLFNLDLFDRRISEADAYLQMMIDGVKKIKAFCETTEPKDQTEAGSDVVVITHALLESFKHLIVLLQLAKGIVECSKAH
;
A
#
# COMPACT_ATOMS: atom_id res chain seq x y z
N MET A 1 -26.64 2.81 6.28
CA MET A 1 -25.95 2.60 5.01
C MET A 1 -25.41 3.93 4.52
N LYS A 2 -24.14 4.23 4.82
CA LYS A 2 -23.42 5.31 4.14
C LYS A 2 -22.76 4.66 2.93
N HIS A 3 -23.20 5.07 1.75
CA HIS A 3 -22.58 4.67 0.50
C HIS A 3 -22.30 5.94 -0.28
N MET A 4 -21.02 6.20 -0.57
CA MET A 4 -20.65 7.20 -1.55
C MET A 4 -20.84 6.58 -2.94
N GLU A 5 -21.60 7.25 -3.80
CA GLU A 5 -21.73 6.85 -5.19
C GLU A 5 -21.58 8.06 -6.10
N GLY A 6 -21.13 7.79 -7.32
CA GLY A 6 -20.97 8.86 -8.29
C GLY A 6 -20.16 8.45 -9.49
N PRO A 7 -20.04 9.38 -10.46
CA PRO A 7 -19.24 9.17 -11.63
C PRO A 7 -17.76 9.36 -11.36
N LEU A 8 -16.93 8.53 -12.00
CA LEU A 8 -15.51 8.79 -12.18
C LEU A 8 -15.08 8.31 -13.56
N SER A 9 -14.08 8.96 -14.14
CA SER A 9 -13.34 8.42 -15.28
C SER A 9 -12.29 7.46 -14.75
N LYS A 10 -12.28 6.23 -15.27
CA LYS A 10 -11.30 5.20 -14.93
C LYS A 10 -10.44 4.89 -16.15
N TRP A 11 -9.12 4.90 -15.98
CA TRP A 11 -8.22 4.41 -17.01
C TRP A 11 -8.39 2.89 -17.21
N THR A 12 -8.54 2.46 -18.45
CA THR A 12 -8.80 1.06 -18.81
C THR A 12 -7.60 0.39 -19.46
N ASN A 13 -7.16 0.88 -20.62
CA ASN A 13 -5.97 0.46 -21.35
C ASN A 13 -5.60 1.53 -22.38
N VAL A 14 -4.50 1.34 -23.12
CA VAL A 14 -4.02 2.33 -24.12
C VAL A 14 -5.01 2.52 -25.28
N ILE A 15 -5.84 1.52 -25.58
CA ILE A 15 -6.79 1.55 -26.70
C ILE A 15 -8.07 2.29 -26.31
N GLU A 16 -8.66 1.94 -25.17
CA GLU A 16 -9.92 2.49 -24.66
C GLU A 16 -9.73 3.76 -23.83
N GLY A 17 -8.54 3.99 -23.28
CA GLY A 17 -8.17 5.17 -22.50
C GLY A 17 -9.00 5.37 -21.23
N TRP A 18 -9.34 6.63 -20.96
CA TRP A 18 -10.23 7.04 -19.88
C TRP A 18 -11.68 6.70 -20.22
N GLN A 19 -12.34 5.99 -19.32
CA GLN A 19 -13.72 5.55 -19.51
C GLN A 19 -14.57 5.94 -18.33
N TYR A 20 -15.70 6.60 -18.60
CA TYR A 20 -16.68 6.91 -17.58
C TYR A 20 -17.28 5.64 -16.99
N ARG A 21 -17.31 5.57 -15.65
CA ARG A 21 -17.92 4.46 -14.90
C ARG A 21 -18.67 5.02 -13.71
N TRP A 22 -19.74 4.33 -13.33
CA TRP A 22 -20.47 4.63 -12.11
C TRP A 22 -19.85 3.83 -10.96
N PHE A 23 -19.40 4.50 -9.92
CA PHE A 23 -18.79 3.89 -8.75
C PHE A 23 -19.72 3.91 -7.56
N VAL A 24 -19.63 2.86 -6.75
CA VAL A 24 -20.35 2.73 -5.48
C VAL A 24 -19.36 2.22 -4.45
N LEU A 25 -19.13 3.01 -3.41
CA LEU A 25 -18.33 2.67 -2.24
C LEU A 25 -19.25 2.04 -1.18
N ASP A 26 -18.99 0.78 -0.90
CA ASP A 26 -19.52 0.10 0.26
C ASP A 26 -18.56 0.29 1.44
N GLU A 27 -18.84 1.29 2.28
CA GLU A 27 -18.03 1.62 3.47
C GLU A 27 -18.06 0.45 4.48
N GLU A 28 -19.18 -0.25 4.59
CA GLU A 28 -19.35 -1.36 5.54
C GLU A 28 -18.60 -2.62 5.08
N ALA A 29 -18.66 -2.94 3.79
CA ALA A 29 -17.94 -4.09 3.23
C ALA A 29 -16.47 -3.78 2.89
N GLY A 30 -16.10 -2.50 2.77
CA GLY A 30 -14.76 -2.08 2.36
C GLY A 30 -14.50 -2.37 0.89
N ILE A 31 -15.53 -2.22 0.05
CA ILE A 31 -15.51 -2.59 -1.37
C ILE A 31 -15.90 -1.39 -2.24
N LEU A 32 -15.04 -1.05 -3.18
CA LEU A 32 -15.36 -0.09 -4.25
C LEU A 32 -15.81 -0.86 -5.50
N SER A 33 -17.10 -0.82 -5.81
CA SER A 33 -17.66 -1.47 -7.00
C SER A 33 -17.82 -0.47 -8.15
N TYR A 34 -17.71 -0.94 -9.39
CA TYR A 34 -17.95 -0.10 -10.56
C TYR A 34 -18.80 -0.78 -11.63
N TYR A 35 -19.52 0.06 -12.37
CA TYR A 35 -20.50 -0.30 -13.37
C TYR A 35 -20.26 0.51 -14.64
N THR A 36 -20.66 -0.02 -15.79
CA THR A 36 -20.51 0.71 -17.06
C THR A 36 -21.43 1.95 -17.13
N SER A 37 -22.50 2.01 -16.33
CA SER A 37 -23.38 3.17 -16.18
C SER A 37 -24.21 3.08 -14.89
N LYS A 38 -24.86 4.19 -14.50
CA LYS A 38 -25.82 4.22 -13.38
C LYS A 38 -27.01 3.27 -13.61
N GLU A 39 -27.51 3.19 -14.84
CA GLU A 39 -28.59 2.25 -15.19
C GLU A 39 -28.18 0.79 -14.97
N LYS A 40 -26.95 0.43 -15.33
CA LYS A 40 -26.40 -0.92 -15.10
C LYS A 40 -26.23 -1.22 -13.62
N MET A 41 -25.87 -0.20 -12.82
CA MET A 41 -25.85 -0.30 -11.36
C MET A 41 -27.24 -0.60 -10.79
N LEU A 42 -28.28 0.14 -11.21
CA LEU A 42 -29.66 -0.09 -10.76
C LEU A 42 -30.18 -1.49 -11.12
N LYS A 43 -29.68 -2.08 -12.22
CA LYS A 43 -29.96 -3.46 -12.63
C LYS A 43 -29.06 -4.50 -11.96
N GLY A 44 -28.18 -4.11 -11.04
CA GLY A 44 -27.24 -4.99 -10.33
C GLY A 44 -26.12 -5.57 -11.20
N GLN A 45 -25.89 -5.05 -12.41
CA GLN A 45 -24.94 -5.60 -13.38
C GLN A 45 -23.50 -5.10 -13.12
N ARG A 46 -22.90 -5.56 -12.01
CA ARG A 46 -21.56 -5.16 -11.59
C ARG A 46 -20.49 -5.58 -12.59
N ARG A 47 -19.67 -4.62 -13.04
CA ARG A 47 -18.56 -4.89 -13.98
C ARG A 47 -17.31 -5.39 -13.25
N GLY A 48 -17.03 -4.85 -12.08
CA GLY A 48 -15.91 -5.23 -11.24
C GLY A 48 -15.96 -4.57 -9.86
N CYS A 49 -15.04 -4.96 -8.99
CA CYS A 49 -14.87 -4.36 -7.67
C CYS A 49 -13.42 -4.42 -7.20
N VAL A 50 -13.07 -3.49 -6.32
CA VAL A 50 -11.78 -3.39 -5.64
C VAL A 50 -12.02 -3.56 -4.14
N ARG A 51 -11.29 -4.48 -3.50
CA ARG A 51 -11.28 -4.61 -2.05
C ARG A 51 -10.31 -3.58 -1.50
N LEU A 52 -10.77 -2.70 -0.61
CA LEU A 52 -10.00 -1.56 -0.14
C LEU A 52 -9.11 -1.88 1.07
N LYS A 53 -9.20 -3.09 1.64
CA LYS A 53 -8.35 -3.50 2.74
C LYS A 53 -6.87 -3.42 2.33
N GLY A 54 -6.10 -2.55 3.00
CA GLY A 54 -4.69 -2.35 2.71
C GLY A 54 -4.41 -1.62 1.39
N ALA A 55 -5.43 -1.03 0.77
CA ALA A 55 -5.24 -0.17 -0.38
C ALA A 55 -4.59 1.16 0.04
N ILE A 56 -3.85 1.77 -0.89
CA ILE A 56 -3.22 3.08 -0.71
C ILE A 56 -3.82 4.02 -1.75
N VAL A 57 -4.26 5.21 -1.31
CA VAL A 57 -4.71 6.27 -2.20
C VAL A 57 -3.54 7.21 -2.45
N GLY A 58 -3.28 7.55 -3.72
CA GLY A 58 -2.28 8.54 -4.11
C GLY A 58 -2.92 9.70 -4.85
N ILE A 59 -2.43 10.91 -4.60
CA ILE A 59 -2.79 12.13 -5.34
C ILE A 59 -1.61 12.57 -6.20
N ASP A 60 -1.92 13.22 -7.31
CA ASP A 60 -0.93 13.91 -8.13
C ASP A 60 -0.97 15.41 -7.77
N ASP A 61 0.21 16.03 -7.61
CA ASP A 61 0.34 17.45 -7.28
C ASP A 61 0.13 18.34 -8.52
N GLU A 62 0.19 17.79 -9.74
CA GLU A 62 0.03 18.53 -10.99
C GLU A 62 -1.42 18.58 -11.50
N ASP A 63 -2.25 17.57 -11.19
CA ASP A 63 -3.66 17.50 -11.62
C ASP A 63 -4.61 17.36 -10.44
N ASP A 64 -5.30 18.48 -10.16
CA ASP A 64 -6.27 18.63 -9.09
C ASP A 64 -7.52 17.74 -9.18
N SER A 65 -7.70 17.00 -10.28
CA SER A 65 -8.86 16.11 -10.50
C SER A 65 -8.52 14.63 -10.46
N THR A 66 -7.23 14.25 -10.47
CA THR A 66 -6.82 12.84 -10.56
C THR A 66 -6.40 12.25 -9.22
N PHE A 67 -6.58 10.95 -9.10
CA PHE A 67 -6.09 10.16 -7.97
C PHE A 67 -5.89 8.70 -8.38
N THR A 68 -5.15 7.96 -7.58
CA THR A 68 -4.89 6.55 -7.78
C THR A 68 -5.29 5.72 -6.58
N ILE A 69 -5.64 4.46 -6.82
CA ILE A 69 -5.78 3.44 -5.78
C ILE A 69 -4.83 2.31 -6.11
N THR A 70 -3.91 2.01 -5.20
CA THR A 70 -2.96 0.90 -5.32
C THR A 70 -3.32 -0.20 -4.33
N VAL A 71 -3.53 -1.43 -4.81
CA VAL A 71 -3.82 -2.61 -4.00
C VAL A 71 -3.31 -3.87 -4.68
N ASP A 72 -2.75 -4.82 -3.92
CA ASP A 72 -2.21 -6.08 -4.43
C ASP A 72 -1.30 -5.90 -5.66
N GLN A 73 -0.39 -4.92 -5.60
CA GLN A 73 0.53 -4.54 -6.69
C GLN A 73 -0.15 -4.04 -7.99
N LYS A 74 -1.45 -3.72 -7.94
CA LYS A 74 -2.19 -3.13 -9.06
C LYS A 74 -2.52 -1.68 -8.74
N MET A 75 -2.21 -0.80 -9.68
CA MET A 75 -2.56 0.62 -9.62
C MET A 75 -3.75 0.90 -10.53
N PHE A 76 -4.76 1.57 -9.99
CA PHE A 76 -5.93 2.03 -10.72
C PHE A 76 -5.93 3.56 -10.76
N HIS A 77 -6.02 4.14 -11.96
CA HIS A 77 -6.10 5.59 -12.13
C HIS A 77 -7.55 6.04 -12.28
N PHE A 78 -7.87 7.12 -11.59
CA PHE A 78 -9.18 7.75 -11.59
C PHE A 78 -9.05 9.26 -11.82
N GLN A 79 -10.09 9.81 -12.42
CA GLN A 79 -10.25 11.24 -12.62
C GLN A 79 -11.69 11.61 -12.23
N ALA A 80 -11.80 12.57 -11.32
CA ALA A 80 -13.06 13.19 -10.92
C ALA A 80 -13.39 14.37 -11.84
N ARG A 81 -14.58 14.95 -11.71
CA ARG A 81 -14.97 16.15 -12.47
C ARG A 81 -14.16 17.38 -12.07
N ASP A 82 -13.87 17.52 -10.78
CA ASP A 82 -13.21 18.68 -10.18
C ASP A 82 -12.52 18.29 -8.86
N TYR A 83 -11.78 19.24 -8.31
CA TYR A 83 -11.07 19.11 -7.04
C TYR A 83 -11.98 18.70 -5.88
N GLU A 84 -13.18 19.29 -5.80
CA GLU A 84 -14.11 19.04 -4.69
C GLU A 84 -14.66 17.61 -4.74
N GLU A 85 -14.99 17.11 -5.93
CA GLU A 85 -15.40 15.73 -6.13
C GLU A 85 -14.26 14.76 -5.83
N ARG A 86 -13.04 15.06 -6.29
CA ARG A 86 -11.84 14.26 -5.98
C ARG A 86 -11.65 14.14 -4.46
N ASP A 87 -11.63 15.27 -3.75
CA ASP A 87 -11.39 15.33 -2.31
C ASP A 87 -12.50 14.60 -1.52
N ARG A 88 -13.76 14.71 -1.95
CA ARG A 88 -14.86 13.89 -1.39
C ARG A 88 -14.59 12.39 -1.55
N TRP A 89 -14.15 11.95 -2.73
CA TRP A 89 -13.84 10.54 -2.98
C TRP A 89 -12.67 10.07 -2.14
N ILE A 90 -11.58 10.83 -2.10
CA ILE A 90 -10.38 10.52 -1.31
C ILE A 90 -10.76 10.35 0.15
N ARG A 91 -11.43 11.35 0.75
CA ARG A 91 -11.82 11.28 2.17
C ARG A 91 -12.66 10.05 2.50
N ALA A 92 -13.63 9.71 1.65
CA ALA A 92 -14.48 8.54 1.85
C ALA A 92 -13.69 7.23 1.71
N LEU A 93 -12.81 7.14 0.70
CA LEU A 93 -11.94 5.98 0.47
C LEU A 93 -10.95 5.79 1.62
N GLU A 94 -10.23 6.83 2.03
CA GLU A 94 -9.29 6.79 3.14
C GLU A 94 -9.97 6.43 4.45
N THR A 95 -11.14 7.02 4.74
CA THR A 95 -11.94 6.68 5.92
C THR A 95 -12.32 5.20 5.90
N THR A 96 -12.76 4.68 4.75
CA THR A 96 -13.13 3.27 4.61
C THR A 96 -11.92 2.35 4.76
N ILE A 97 -10.79 2.67 4.12
CA ILE A 97 -9.54 1.91 4.23
C ILE A 97 -9.09 1.85 5.68
N GLN A 98 -9.10 3.00 6.38
CA GLN A 98 -8.71 3.11 7.77
C GLN A 98 -9.65 2.31 8.67
N GLN A 99 -10.96 2.45 8.51
CA GLN A 99 -11.95 1.69 9.28
C GLN A 99 -11.79 0.18 9.09
N HIS A 100 -11.54 -0.28 7.86
CA HIS A 100 -11.34 -1.70 7.61
C HIS A 100 -10.00 -2.18 8.14
N SER A 101 -8.93 -1.39 8.03
CA SER A 101 -7.65 -1.66 8.68
C SER A 101 -7.79 -1.78 10.21
N ASP A 102 -8.50 -0.82 10.82
CA ASP A 102 -8.80 -0.80 12.25
C ASP A 102 -9.78 -1.89 12.68
N PHE A 103 -10.73 -2.29 11.84
CA PHE A 103 -11.64 -3.39 12.11
C PHE A 103 -10.89 -4.73 12.13
N TYR A 104 -9.86 -4.91 11.30
CA TYR A 104 -8.94 -6.04 11.48
C TYR A 104 -8.13 -5.88 12.78
N ARG A 105 -7.64 -4.69 13.13
CA ARG A 105 -6.99 -4.45 14.42
C ARG A 105 -7.92 -4.76 15.61
N LEU A 106 -9.20 -4.40 15.53
CA LEU A 106 -10.20 -4.57 16.58
C LEU A 106 -10.77 -5.99 16.60
N LYS A 107 -10.93 -6.67 15.46
CA LYS A 107 -11.27 -8.08 15.38
C LYS A 107 -10.13 -8.92 15.93
N TYR A 108 -8.87 -8.57 15.66
CA TYR A 108 -7.72 -9.10 16.39
C TYR A 108 -7.81 -8.77 17.89
N LYS A 109 -8.21 -7.56 18.31
CA LYS A 109 -8.44 -7.28 19.75
C LYS A 109 -9.64 -8.03 20.36
N THR A 110 -10.68 -8.35 19.59
CA THR A 110 -11.97 -8.88 20.09
C THR A 110 -12.03 -10.41 20.02
N THR A 111 -11.42 -11.05 19.02
CA THR A 111 -11.13 -12.50 19.10
C THR A 111 -10.03 -12.80 20.12
N HIS A 112 -9.27 -11.77 20.54
CA HIS A 112 -8.39 -11.79 21.70
C HIS A 112 -9.01 -11.16 22.96
N ALA A 113 -10.32 -10.84 22.99
CA ALA A 113 -10.98 -10.43 24.25
C ALA A 113 -11.12 -11.60 25.25
N ALA A 114 -10.70 -12.81 24.84
CA ALA A 114 -10.43 -13.95 25.70
C ALA A 114 -8.93 -14.37 25.67
N LEU A 115 -8.02 -13.49 25.29
CA LEU A 115 -6.58 -13.73 25.39
C LEU A 115 -5.96 -12.74 26.39
N PRO A 116 -5.13 -13.23 27.34
CA PRO A 116 -4.62 -12.41 28.44
C PRO A 116 -3.88 -11.18 27.93
N ASN A 117 -3.80 -10.15 28.78
CA ASN A 117 -2.99 -8.93 28.64
C ASN A 117 -1.50 -9.15 28.24
N SER A 118 -1.05 -10.38 28.01
CA SER A 118 0.28 -10.66 27.47
C SER A 118 0.42 -10.31 25.98
N LEU A 119 -0.64 -10.32 25.17
CA LEU A 119 -0.53 -10.27 23.69
C LEU A 119 -0.20 -8.92 23.01
N PHE A 120 0.28 -7.92 23.75
CA PHE A 120 1.33 -7.03 23.23
C PHE A 120 2.69 -7.74 23.36
N ASN A 121 2.75 -8.98 22.88
CA ASN A 121 3.85 -9.89 23.15
C ASN A 121 5.03 -9.55 22.25
N LEU A 122 6.22 -9.68 22.84
CA LEU A 122 7.51 -9.59 22.18
C LEU A 122 7.55 -10.41 20.90
N ASP A 123 6.80 -11.52 20.85
CA ASP A 123 6.56 -12.36 19.68
C ASP A 123 6.17 -11.59 18.40
N LEU A 124 5.42 -10.48 18.50
CA LEU A 124 5.10 -9.65 17.34
C LEU A 124 6.32 -8.84 16.87
N PHE A 125 7.08 -8.28 17.81
CA PHE A 125 8.35 -7.63 17.48
C PHE A 125 9.32 -8.66 16.90
N ASP A 126 9.42 -9.86 17.47
CA ASP A 126 10.27 -10.94 16.97
C ASP A 126 9.87 -11.38 15.57
N ARG A 127 8.58 -11.48 15.29
CA ARG A 127 8.07 -11.73 13.94
C ARG A 127 8.42 -10.60 12.98
N ARG A 128 8.25 -9.33 13.38
CA ARG A 128 8.55 -8.17 12.52
C ARG A 128 10.04 -8.00 12.28
N ILE A 129 10.87 -8.27 13.29
CA ILE A 129 12.33 -8.32 13.16
C ILE A 129 12.71 -9.43 12.19
N SER A 130 12.16 -10.64 12.35
CA SER A 130 12.42 -11.76 11.44
C SER A 130 11.99 -11.47 9.99
N GLU A 131 10.84 -10.82 9.79
CA GLU A 131 10.39 -10.36 8.46
C GLU A 131 11.34 -9.32 7.87
N ALA A 132 11.81 -8.35 8.67
CA ALA A 132 12.76 -7.33 8.24
C ALA A 132 14.14 -7.93 7.90
N ASP A 133 14.62 -8.89 8.68
CA ASP A 133 15.86 -9.63 8.42
C ASP A 133 15.78 -10.42 7.11
N ALA A 134 14.62 -11.04 6.82
CA ALA A 134 14.40 -11.73 5.55
C ALA A 134 14.46 -10.76 4.35
N TYR A 135 13.86 -9.57 4.47
CA TYR A 135 13.97 -8.54 3.43
C TYR A 135 15.39 -8.00 3.27
N LEU A 136 16.10 -7.77 4.38
CA LEU A 136 17.51 -7.38 4.35
C LEU A 136 18.34 -8.40 3.58
N GLN A 137 18.10 -9.69 3.83
CA GLN A 137 18.82 -10.77 3.15
C GLN A 137 18.54 -10.78 1.64
N MET A 138 17.29 -10.59 1.23
CA MET A 138 16.93 -10.46 -0.19
C MET A 138 17.62 -9.26 -0.86
N MET A 139 17.73 -8.13 -0.17
CA MET A 139 18.43 -6.95 -0.68
C MET A 139 19.94 -7.17 -0.76
N ILE A 140 20.56 -7.83 0.22
CA ILE A 140 21.97 -8.22 0.18
C ILE A 140 22.25 -9.08 -1.05
N ASP A 141 21.40 -10.07 -1.31
CA ASP A 141 21.56 -10.95 -2.47
C ASP A 141 21.32 -10.21 -3.79
N GLY A 142 20.41 -9.24 -3.82
CA GLY A 142 20.23 -8.31 -4.94
C GLY A 142 21.48 -7.47 -5.21
N VAL A 143 22.06 -6.85 -4.17
CA VAL A 143 23.29 -6.06 -4.27
C VAL A 143 24.46 -6.91 -4.80
N LYS A 144 24.61 -8.14 -4.30
CA LYS A 144 25.66 -9.06 -4.79
C LYS A 144 25.50 -9.38 -6.28
N LYS A 145 24.27 -9.59 -6.74
CA LYS A 145 23.97 -9.83 -8.16
C LYS A 145 24.26 -8.61 -9.02
N ILE A 146 23.86 -7.42 -8.56
CA ILE A 146 24.14 -6.15 -9.25
C ILE A 146 25.66 -5.93 -9.35
N LYS A 147 26.39 -6.13 -8.24
CA LYS A 147 27.84 -5.97 -8.22
C LYS A 147 28.54 -6.95 -9.17
N ALA A 148 28.18 -8.23 -9.13
CA ALA A 148 28.74 -9.24 -10.03
C ALA A 148 28.43 -8.93 -11.50
N PHE A 149 27.21 -8.45 -11.80
CA PHE A 149 26.83 -8.01 -13.15
C PHE A 149 27.71 -6.85 -13.64
N CYS A 150 27.92 -5.83 -12.80
CA CYS A 150 28.81 -4.71 -13.10
C CYS A 150 30.27 -5.17 -13.35
N GLU A 151 30.77 -6.15 -12.60
CA GLU A 151 32.12 -6.70 -12.74
C GLU A 151 32.30 -7.55 -14.02
N THR A 152 31.23 -8.17 -14.53
CA THR A 152 31.27 -9.01 -15.75
C THR A 152 31.13 -8.24 -17.08
N THR A 153 30.84 -6.94 -17.01
CA THR A 153 30.60 -6.13 -18.22
C THR A 153 31.95 -5.66 -18.81
N GLU A 154 32.13 -5.80 -20.13
CA GLU A 154 33.38 -5.46 -20.82
C GLU A 154 33.84 -4.01 -20.53
N PRO A 155 35.16 -3.74 -20.43
CA PRO A 155 35.70 -2.44 -20.01
C PRO A 155 35.36 -1.25 -20.93
N LYS A 156 34.73 -1.47 -22.08
CA LYS A 156 34.25 -0.41 -22.98
C LYS A 156 32.84 0.12 -22.64
N ASP A 157 32.06 -0.63 -21.86
CA ASP A 157 30.70 -0.29 -21.43
C ASP A 157 30.59 -0.04 -19.92
N GLN A 158 31.72 0.00 -19.19
CA GLN A 158 31.79 0.42 -17.79
C GLN A 158 31.46 1.92 -17.68
N THR A 159 30.17 2.21 -17.72
CA THR A 159 29.58 3.54 -17.62
C THR A 159 29.54 3.97 -16.14
N GLU A 160 29.80 5.25 -15.89
CA GLU A 160 29.71 5.94 -14.58
C GLU A 160 28.42 5.57 -13.82
N ALA A 161 27.33 5.36 -14.55
CA ALA A 161 26.04 4.89 -14.07
C ALA A 161 26.07 3.55 -13.30
N GLY A 162 26.95 2.60 -13.66
CA GLY A 162 27.08 1.32 -12.96
C GLY A 162 27.68 1.48 -11.56
N SER A 163 28.62 2.41 -11.39
CA SER A 163 29.19 2.77 -10.09
C SER A 163 28.16 3.47 -9.21
N ASP A 164 27.39 4.40 -9.77
CA ASP A 164 26.37 5.15 -9.05
C ASP A 164 25.23 4.25 -8.53
N VAL A 165 24.80 3.27 -9.33
CA VAL A 165 23.79 2.28 -8.92
C VAL A 165 24.29 1.45 -7.73
N VAL A 166 25.56 1.05 -7.70
CA VAL A 166 26.15 0.31 -6.57
C VAL A 166 26.17 1.19 -5.30
N VAL A 167 26.54 2.47 -5.42
CA VAL A 167 26.56 3.41 -4.29
C VAL A 167 25.16 3.65 -3.72
N ILE A 168 24.17 3.89 -4.58
CA ILE A 168 22.76 4.12 -4.16
C ILE A 168 22.20 2.86 -3.48
N THR A 169 22.45 1.68 -4.05
CA THR A 169 21.94 0.42 -3.47
C THR A 169 22.61 0.11 -2.12
N HIS A 170 23.89 0.47 -1.95
CA HIS A 170 24.58 0.38 -0.66
C HIS A 170 23.97 1.33 0.38
N ALA A 171 23.66 2.58 0.00
CA ALA A 171 23.01 3.54 0.90
C ALA A 171 21.61 3.08 1.34
N LEU A 172 20.86 2.44 0.44
CA LEU A 172 19.57 1.82 0.76
C LEU A 172 19.73 0.68 1.77
N LEU A 173 20.74 -0.18 1.58
CA LEU A 173 21.03 -1.29 2.48
C LEU A 173 21.34 -0.79 3.91
N GLU A 174 22.18 0.25 4.02
CA GLU A 174 22.49 0.87 5.31
C GLU A 174 21.26 1.50 5.96
N SER A 175 20.42 2.19 5.19
CA SER A 175 19.17 2.78 5.70
C SER A 175 18.24 1.71 6.29
N PHE A 176 18.18 0.53 5.64
CA PHE A 176 17.36 -0.59 6.10
C PHE A 176 17.92 -1.26 7.37
N LYS A 177 19.25 -1.37 7.49
CA LYS A 177 19.90 -1.83 8.73
C LYS A 177 19.56 -0.91 9.91
N HIS A 178 19.59 0.41 9.71
CA HIS A 178 19.24 1.37 10.75
C HIS A 178 17.77 1.22 11.21
N LEU A 179 16.85 0.96 10.28
CA LEU A 179 15.44 0.73 10.60
C LEU A 179 15.24 -0.51 11.49
N ILE A 180 16.00 -1.59 11.24
CA ILE A 180 15.97 -2.80 12.09
C ILE A 180 16.47 -2.48 13.51
N VAL A 181 17.55 -1.70 13.64
CA VAL A 181 18.06 -1.27 14.95
C VAL A 181 17.01 -0.46 15.71
N LEU A 182 16.32 0.48 15.05
CA LEU A 182 15.24 1.26 15.67
C LEU A 182 14.07 0.37 16.14
N LEU A 183 13.71 -0.65 15.37
CA LEU A 183 12.70 -1.64 15.75
C LEU A 183 13.13 -2.47 16.97
N GLN A 184 14.39 -2.86 17.04
CA GLN A 184 14.95 -3.58 18.20
C GLN A 184 15.02 -2.69 19.45
N LEU A 185 15.37 -1.41 19.31
CA LEU A 185 15.34 -0.45 20.41
C LEU A 185 13.92 -0.24 20.94
N ALA A 186 12.95 -0.08 20.04
CA ALA A 186 11.53 0.01 20.41
C ALA A 186 11.07 -1.24 21.17
N LYS A 187 11.49 -2.44 20.73
CA LYS A 187 11.25 -3.69 21.45
C LYS A 187 11.84 -3.65 22.87
N GLY A 188 13.10 -3.24 23.02
CA GLY A 188 13.78 -3.17 24.32
C GLY A 188 13.13 -2.18 25.31
N ILE A 189 12.59 -1.05 24.82
CA ILE A 189 11.84 -0.11 25.66
C ILE A 189 10.56 -0.78 26.20
N VAL A 190 9.87 -1.55 25.37
CA VAL A 190 8.67 -2.29 25.77
C VAL A 190 9.00 -3.44 26.74
N GLU A 191 10.13 -4.13 26.57
CA GLU A 191 10.64 -5.12 27.53
C GLU A 191 10.88 -4.49 28.92
N CYS A 192 11.55 -3.33 28.95
CA CYS A 192 11.86 -2.62 30.19
C CYS A 192 10.60 -2.08 30.90
N SER A 193 9.61 -1.61 30.13
CA SER A 193 8.32 -1.15 30.65
C SER A 193 7.45 -2.25 31.28
N LYS A 194 7.70 -3.53 30.97
CA LYS A 194 7.00 -4.67 31.58
C LYS A 194 7.70 -5.22 32.84
N ALA A 195 8.90 -4.73 33.16
CA ALA A 195 9.69 -5.15 34.32
C ALA A 195 9.43 -4.32 35.59
N HIS A 196 8.55 -3.32 35.53
CA HIS A 196 8.06 -2.49 36.64
C HIS A 196 6.56 -2.71 36.84
#